data_AF-A0A410YKN9-F1
#
_entry.id   AF-A0A410YKN9-F1
#
_cell.length_a   1.000
_cell.length_b   1.000
_cell.length_c   1.000
_cell.angle_alpha   90.00
_cell.angle_beta   90.00
_cell.angle_gamma   90.00
#
_symmetry.space_group_name_H-M   'P 1'
#
loop_
_entity.id
_entity.type
_entity.pdbx_description
1 polymer ?
#
loop_
_entity_poly.entity_id
_entity_poly.type
_entity_poly.pdbx_seq_one_letter_code
_entity_poly.pdbx_strand_id
1 'polypeptide(L)'
;MKISAINVVLLGVLVAAAVVTGVTGNWFEMTLLLLAAVFIFASAVYARGQKASDVLRLNAIEYRDERDRLLAKSGFAVVGIVALILAIAEFILAAVFQELLALASAQVLVLSAVWGIANSVAAKRG
;
A
#
# COMPACT_ATOMS: atom_id res chain seq x y z
N MET A 1 -14.31 16.86 4.65
CA MET A 1 -14.12 15.78 3.64
C MET A 1 -13.53 14.56 4.35
N LYS A 2 -14.22 13.42 4.39
CA LYS A 2 -13.73 12.20 5.06
C LYS A 2 -13.19 11.22 4.00
N ILE A 3 -11.91 10.84 4.10
CA ILE A 3 -11.31 9.75 3.33
C ILE A 3 -11.66 8.42 4.00
N SER A 4 -11.47 7.29 3.31
CA SER A 4 -11.79 5.96 3.84
C SER A 4 -11.05 5.68 5.15
N ALA A 5 -11.68 4.93 6.06
CA ALA A 5 -11.08 4.61 7.36
C ALA A 5 -9.74 3.86 7.21
N ILE A 6 -9.59 3.03 6.17
CA ILE A 6 -8.34 2.33 5.86
C ILE A 6 -7.24 3.34 5.49
N ASN A 7 -7.55 4.34 4.67
CA ASN A 7 -6.58 5.40 4.34
C ASN A 7 -6.19 6.22 5.58
N VAL A 8 -7.13 6.48 6.50
CA VAL A 8 -6.79 7.13 7.79
C VAL A 8 -5.81 6.29 8.59
N VAL A 9 -6.03 4.98 8.70
CA VAL A 9 -5.13 4.06 9.40
C VAL A 9 -3.76 4.01 8.72
N LEU A 10 -3.71 3.85 7.39
CA LEU A 10 -2.45 3.83 6.63
C LEU A 10 -1.64 5.12 6.83
N LEU A 11 -2.29 6.27 6.73
CA LEU A 11 -1.64 7.56 6.98
C LEU A 11 -1.12 7.67 8.41
N GLY A 12 -1.92 7.23 9.40
CA GLY A 12 -1.51 7.20 10.80
C GLY A 12 -0.26 6.35 11.02
N VAL A 13 -0.22 5.14 10.43
CA VAL A 13 0.94 4.23 10.51
C VAL A 13 2.17 4.84 9.85
N LEU A 14 2.05 5.41 8.65
CA LEU A 14 3.19 6.01 7.94
C LEU A 14 3.74 7.23 8.69
N VAL A 15 2.89 8.11 9.21
CA VAL A 15 3.32 9.28 9.98
C VAL A 15 3.96 8.85 11.29
N ALA A 16 3.38 7.88 12.01
CA ALA A 16 3.98 7.35 13.23
C ALA A 16 5.36 6.72 12.96
N ALA A 17 5.47 5.91 11.90
CA ALA A 17 6.74 5.32 11.49
C ALA A 17 7.77 6.40 11.12
N ALA A 18 7.37 7.45 10.39
CA ALA A 18 8.24 8.56 10.04
C ALA A 18 8.75 9.31 11.28
N VAL A 19 7.90 9.54 12.28
CA VAL A 19 8.32 10.15 13.55
C VAL A 19 9.34 9.26 14.24
N VAL A 20 9.09 7.95 14.34
CA VAL A 20 10.03 7.00 14.96
C VAL A 20 11.38 6.98 14.22
N THR A 21 11.39 6.89 12.90
CA THR A 21 12.64 6.90 12.12
C THR A 21 13.37 8.24 12.26
N GLY A 22 12.65 9.36 12.21
CA GLY A 22 13.20 10.70 12.41
C GLY A 22 13.89 10.88 13.77
N VAL A 23 13.26 10.45 14.87
CA VAL A 23 13.88 10.56 16.21
C VAL A 23 15.09 9.65 16.40
N THR A 24 15.19 8.57 15.60
CA THR A 24 16.37 7.68 15.59
C THR A 24 17.50 8.16 14.67
N GLY A 25 17.35 9.32 14.02
CA GLY A 25 18.36 9.91 13.14
C GLY A 25 18.33 9.40 11.70
N ASN A 26 17.34 8.56 11.34
CA ASN A 26 17.16 7.97 10.02
C ASN A 26 16.33 8.90 9.12
N TRP A 27 16.94 10.03 8.74
CA TRP A 27 16.27 11.11 8.02
C TRP A 27 15.83 10.75 6.60
N PHE A 28 16.56 9.85 5.94
CA PHE A 28 16.23 9.40 4.60
C PHE A 28 14.92 8.59 4.61
N GLU A 29 14.83 7.61 5.51
CA GLU A 29 13.65 6.76 5.72
C GLU A 29 12.45 7.57 6.19
N MET A 30 12.66 8.52 7.12
CA MET A 30 11.63 9.48 7.52
C MET A 30 11.06 10.21 6.29
N THR A 31 11.92 10.73 5.42
CA THR A 31 11.51 11.47 4.22
C THR A 31 10.72 10.58 3.26
N LEU A 32 11.17 9.34 3.03
CA LEU A 32 10.47 8.38 2.20
C LEU A 32 9.07 8.05 2.73
N LEU A 33 8.94 7.82 4.04
CA LEU A 33 7.66 7.54 4.69
C LEU A 33 6.69 8.72 4.60
N LEU A 34 7.19 9.94 4.78
CA LEU A 34 6.38 11.16 4.60
C LEU A 34 5.93 11.35 3.15
N LEU A 35 6.82 11.12 2.18
CA LEU A 35 6.46 11.18 0.76
C LEU A 35 5.39 10.14 0.41
N ALA A 36 5.51 8.91 0.93
CA ALA A 36 4.50 7.89 0.78
C ALA A 36 3.15 8.30 1.41
N ALA A 37 3.16 8.90 2.60
CA ALA A 37 1.96 9.41 3.26
C ALA A 37 1.28 10.51 2.42
N VAL A 38 2.07 11.48 1.91
CA VAL A 38 1.56 12.53 1.03
C VAL A 38 0.95 11.92 -0.24
N PHE A 39 1.61 10.93 -0.85
CA PHE A 39 1.12 10.27 -2.05
C PHE A 39 -0.20 9.52 -1.80
N ILE A 40 -0.31 8.77 -0.71
CA ILE A 40 -1.56 8.07 -0.33
C ILE A 40 -2.68 9.10 -0.07
N PHE A 41 -2.39 10.17 0.67
CA PHE A 41 -3.38 11.20 0.95
C PHE A 41 -3.85 11.90 -0.33
N ALA A 42 -2.92 12.31 -1.20
CA ALA A 42 -3.22 12.99 -2.45
C ALA A 42 -4.02 12.09 -3.39
N SER A 43 -3.63 10.83 -3.53
CA SER A 43 -4.34 9.85 -4.35
C SER A 43 -5.75 9.57 -3.83
N ALA A 44 -5.94 9.43 -2.51
CA ALA A 44 -7.27 9.28 -1.90
C ALA A 44 -8.16 10.52 -2.14
N VAL A 45 -7.63 11.72 -1.94
CA VAL A 45 -8.37 12.96 -2.18
C VAL A 45 -8.77 13.08 -3.66
N TYR A 46 -7.85 12.78 -4.58
CA TYR A 46 -8.08 12.83 -6.02
C TYR A 46 -9.09 11.76 -6.48
N ALA A 47 -8.98 10.54 -5.95
CA ALA A 47 -9.87 9.42 -6.29
C ALA A 47 -11.33 9.66 -5.92
N ARG A 48 -11.63 10.53 -4.95
CA ARG A 48 -13.01 10.92 -4.65
C ARG A 48 -13.61 11.90 -5.65
N GLY A 49 -12.82 12.47 -6.55
CA GLY A 49 -13.32 13.35 -7.60
C GLY A 49 -14.28 12.61 -8.53
N GLN A 50 -15.30 13.30 -9.06
CA GLN A 50 -16.29 12.70 -9.96
C GLN A 50 -15.68 12.15 -11.27
N LYS A 51 -14.45 12.54 -11.60
CA LYS A 51 -13.73 12.12 -12.83
C LYS A 51 -12.74 10.98 -12.60
N ALA A 52 -12.60 10.46 -11.37
CA ALA A 52 -11.66 9.40 -11.09
C ALA A 52 -12.13 8.07 -11.73
N SER A 53 -11.22 7.39 -12.43
CA SER A 53 -11.50 6.08 -13.01
C SER A 53 -11.68 5.01 -11.93
N ASP A 54 -12.42 3.94 -12.25
CA ASP A 54 -12.66 2.85 -11.30
C ASP A 54 -11.35 2.20 -10.83
N VAL A 55 -10.37 2.04 -11.72
CA VAL A 55 -9.04 1.52 -11.39
C VAL A 55 -8.33 2.42 -10.37
N LEU A 56 -8.37 3.74 -10.57
CA LEU A 56 -7.74 4.69 -9.67
C LEU A 56 -8.42 4.66 -8.29
N ARG A 57 -9.75 4.59 -8.26
CA ARG A 57 -10.55 4.51 -7.04
C ARG A 57 -10.28 3.22 -6.26
N LEU A 58 -10.21 2.10 -6.96
CA LEU A 58 -9.89 0.79 -6.40
C LEU A 58 -8.47 0.79 -5.80
N ASN A 59 -7.48 1.31 -6.54
CA ASN A 59 -6.09 1.39 -6.09
C ASN A 59 -5.88 2.36 -4.93
N ALA A 60 -6.65 3.45 -4.88
CA ALA A 60 -6.63 4.44 -3.80
C ALA A 60 -7.47 4.03 -2.59
N ILE A 61 -8.07 2.83 -2.58
CA ILE A 61 -8.88 2.30 -1.46
C ILE A 61 -10.06 3.26 -1.15
N GLU A 62 -10.68 3.79 -2.21
CA GLU A 62 -11.84 4.70 -2.16
C GLU A 62 -13.04 4.08 -2.91
N TYR A 63 -13.60 3.02 -2.31
CA TYR A 63 -14.73 2.25 -2.84
C TYR A 63 -16.05 3.05 -2.77
N ARG A 64 -16.82 3.11 -3.87
CA ARG A 64 -18.13 3.79 -3.92
C ARG A 64 -19.25 2.86 -3.51
N ASP A 65 -19.18 1.65 -4.03
CA ASP A 65 -20.27 0.69 -4.00
C ASP A 65 -19.76 -0.70 -3.59
N GLU A 66 -20.69 -1.63 -3.50
CA GLU A 66 -20.39 -3.01 -3.11
C GLU A 66 -19.59 -3.75 -4.19
N ARG A 67 -19.73 -3.37 -5.47
CA ARG A 67 -18.97 -3.97 -6.57
C ARG A 67 -17.48 -3.65 -6.45
N ASP A 68 -17.13 -2.41 -6.15
CA ASP A 68 -15.76 -1.99 -5.86
C ASP A 68 -15.16 -2.80 -4.69
N ARG A 69 -15.95 -3.03 -3.64
CA ARG A 69 -15.51 -3.81 -2.47
C ARG A 69 -15.26 -5.28 -2.82
N LEU A 70 -16.13 -5.88 -3.64
CA LEU A 70 -15.96 -7.25 -4.11
C LEU A 70 -14.72 -7.38 -5.01
N LEU A 71 -14.51 -6.44 -5.92
CA LEU A 71 -13.32 -6.41 -6.77
C LEU A 71 -12.05 -6.25 -5.91
N ALA A 72 -12.05 -5.33 -4.97
CA ALA A 72 -10.94 -5.12 -4.04
C ALA A 72 -10.64 -6.37 -3.21
N LYS A 73 -11.66 -7.11 -2.76
CA LYS A 73 -11.49 -8.35 -1.99
C LYS A 73 -10.71 -9.40 -2.79
N SER A 74 -10.98 -9.53 -4.09
CA SER A 74 -10.21 -10.43 -4.96
C SER A 74 -8.76 -9.95 -5.16
N GLY A 75 -8.56 -8.64 -5.32
CA GLY A 75 -7.22 -8.04 -5.36
C GLY A 75 -6.42 -8.30 -4.08
N PHE A 76 -7.04 -8.08 -2.91
CA PHE A 76 -6.40 -8.33 -1.61
C PHE A 76 -6.10 -9.80 -1.38
N ALA A 77 -6.92 -10.73 -1.87
CA ALA A 77 -6.61 -12.16 -1.78
C ALA A 77 -5.31 -12.49 -2.53
N VAL A 78 -5.10 -11.92 -3.72
CA VAL A 78 -3.85 -12.08 -4.49
C VAL A 78 -2.67 -11.46 -3.73
N VAL A 79 -2.82 -10.23 -3.23
CA VAL A 79 -1.78 -9.56 -2.43
C VAL A 79 -1.43 -10.38 -1.18
N GLY A 80 -2.41 -10.95 -0.49
CA GLY A 80 -2.20 -11.76 0.71
C GLY A 80 -1.40 -13.04 0.42
N ILE A 81 -1.70 -13.73 -0.69
CA ILE A 81 -0.92 -14.90 -1.12
C ILE A 81 0.53 -14.50 -1.41
N VAL A 82 0.74 -13.42 -2.17
CA VAL A 82 2.09 -12.95 -2.48
C VAL A 82 2.82 -12.48 -1.21
N ALA A 83 2.13 -11.81 -0.29
CA ALA A 83 2.70 -11.37 0.98
C ALA A 83 3.18 -12.55 1.82
N LEU A 84 2.41 -13.64 1.86
CA LEU A 84 2.82 -14.85 2.57
C LEU A 84 4.09 -15.46 1.96
N ILE A 85 4.17 -15.54 0.63
CA ILE A 85 5.35 -16.06 -0.08
C ILE A 85 6.57 -15.17 0.19
N LEU A 86 6.41 -13.85 0.08
CA LEU A 86 7.50 -12.90 0.31
C LEU A 86 7.95 -12.91 1.77
N ALA A 87 7.02 -12.97 2.74
CA ALA A 87 7.39 -13.02 4.16
C ALA A 87 8.20 -14.29 4.51
N ILE A 88 7.89 -15.43 3.89
CA ILE A 88 8.71 -16.65 4.03
C ILE A 88 10.10 -16.43 3.42
N ALA A 89 10.18 -15.83 2.22
CA ALA A 89 11.45 -15.51 1.59
C ALA A 89 12.28 -14.51 2.40
N GLU A 90 11.64 -13.47 2.95
CA GLU A 90 12.24 -12.47 3.83
C GLU A 90 12.78 -13.13 5.09
N PHE A 91 12.03 -14.04 5.72
CA PHE A 91 12.52 -14.80 6.88
C PHE A 91 13.76 -15.65 6.55
N ILE A 92 13.74 -16.40 5.44
CA ILE A 92 14.88 -17.21 5.01
C ILE A 92 16.10 -16.32 4.73
N LEU A 93 15.90 -15.22 4.00
CA LEU A 93 16.98 -14.33 3.62
C LEU A 93 17.52 -13.55 4.83
N ALA A 94 16.68 -13.12 5.77
CA ALA A 94 17.12 -12.50 7.02
C ALA A 94 17.91 -13.48 7.92
N ALA A 95 17.57 -14.77 7.89
CA ALA A 95 18.31 -15.81 8.63
C ALA A 95 19.70 -16.08 8.03
N VAL A 96 19.88 -15.87 6.73
CA VAL A 96 21.14 -16.11 6.01
C VAL A 96 21.98 -14.84 5.89
N PHE A 97 21.32 -13.70 5.64
CA PHE A 97 21.90 -12.40 5.36
C PHE A 97 21.34 -11.39 6.36
N GLN A 98 22.19 -10.64 7.07
CA GLN A 98 21.74 -9.66 8.06
C GLN A 98 21.19 -8.35 7.44
N GLU A 99 20.69 -8.41 6.21
CA GLU A 99 20.24 -7.26 5.40
C GLU A 99 18.71 -7.11 5.41
N LEU A 100 18.11 -7.01 6.60
CA LEU A 100 16.65 -6.98 6.78
C LEU A 100 15.98 -5.77 6.12
N LEU A 101 16.61 -4.60 6.12
CA LEU A 101 15.99 -3.36 5.62
C LEU A 101 15.76 -3.40 4.10
N ALA A 102 16.75 -3.90 3.35
CA ALA A 102 16.66 -4.01 1.89
C ALA A 102 15.57 -5.01 1.48
N LEU A 103 15.45 -6.12 2.21
CA LEU A 103 14.43 -7.14 1.99
C LEU A 103 13.02 -6.61 2.26
N ALA A 104 12.81 -5.97 3.41
CA ALA A 104 11.54 -5.36 3.77
C ALA A 104 11.11 -4.30 2.74
N SER A 105 12.06 -3.49 2.28
CA SER A 105 11.82 -2.46 1.26
C SER A 105 11.41 -3.09 -0.07
N ALA A 106 12.11 -4.14 -0.52
CA ALA A 106 11.77 -4.86 -1.75
C ALA A 106 10.38 -5.51 -1.64
N GLN A 107 10.04 -6.10 -0.49
CA GLN A 107 8.74 -6.70 -0.24
C GLN A 107 7.59 -5.68 -0.39
N VAL A 108 7.72 -4.50 0.20
CA VAL A 108 6.71 -3.43 0.07
C VAL A 108 6.51 -3.02 -1.39
N LEU A 109 7.59 -2.90 -2.17
CA LEU A 109 7.52 -2.54 -3.59
C LEU A 109 6.80 -3.62 -4.41
N VAL A 110 7.14 -4.90 -4.19
CA VAL A 110 6.51 -6.01 -4.90
C VAL A 110 5.03 -6.09 -4.56
N LEU A 111 4.65 -5.96 -3.29
CA LEU A 111 3.25 -5.99 -2.88
C LEU A 111 2.45 -4.82 -3.45
N SER A 112 3.04 -3.63 -3.52
CA SER A 112 2.43 -2.46 -4.14
C SER A 112 2.18 -2.67 -5.64
N ALA A 113 3.15 -3.26 -6.35
CA ALA A 113 3.01 -3.60 -7.77
C ALA A 113 1.93 -4.67 -7.99
N VAL A 114 1.95 -5.75 -7.20
CA VAL A 114 0.95 -6.82 -7.28
C VAL A 114 -0.46 -6.29 -7.02
N TRP A 115 -0.62 -5.42 -6.02
CA TRP A 115 -1.90 -4.74 -5.75
C TRP A 115 -2.39 -3.98 -6.97
N GLY A 116 -1.55 -3.08 -7.51
CA GLY A 116 -1.91 -2.27 -8.67
C GLY A 116 -2.27 -3.11 -9.90
N ILE A 117 -1.53 -4.19 -10.17
CA ILE A 117 -1.77 -5.09 -11.29
C ILE A 117 -3.07 -5.88 -11.07
N ALA A 118 -3.24 -6.53 -9.91
CA ALA A 118 -4.41 -7.36 -9.61
C ALA A 118 -5.70 -6.56 -9.74
N ASN A 119 -5.72 -5.34 -9.19
CA ASN A 119 -6.84 -4.42 -9.29
C ASN A 119 -7.11 -3.93 -10.71
N SER A 120 -6.06 -3.60 -11.46
CA SER A 120 -6.20 -3.17 -12.85
C SER A 120 -6.77 -4.28 -13.72
N VAL A 121 -6.39 -5.54 -13.48
CA VAL A 121 -6.94 -6.70 -14.17
C VAL A 121 -8.38 -6.96 -13.75
N ALA A 122 -8.69 -6.91 -12.44
CA ALA A 122 -10.04 -7.11 -11.92
C ALA A 122 -11.01 -6.07 -12.47
N ALA A 123 -10.64 -4.79 -12.43
CA ALA A 123 -11.47 -3.68 -12.94
C ALA A 123 -11.70 -3.73 -14.46
N LYS A 124 -10.81 -4.36 -15.24
CA LYS A 124 -10.99 -4.56 -16.69
C LYS A 124 -11.86 -5.76 -17.05
N ARG A 125 -11.99 -6.74 -16.14
CA ARG A 125 -12.70 -8.00 -16.38
C ARG A 125 -14.09 -8.04 -15.76
N GLY A 126 -14.32 -7.28 -14.69
CA GLY A 126 -15.60 -7.18 -13.99
C GLY A 126 -16.50 -6.11 -14.59
#